data_AF-A0A1Y0IM77-F1
#
_entry.id   AF-A0A1Y0IM77-F1
#
_cell.length_a   1.000
_cell.length_b   1.000
_cell.length_c   1.000
_cell.angle_alpha   90.00
_cell.angle_beta   90.00
_cell.angle_gamma   90.00
#
_symmetry.space_group_name_H-M   'P 1'
#
loop_
_entity.id
_entity.type
_entity.pdbx_description
1 polymer ?
#
loop_
_entity_poly.entity_id
_entity_poly.type
_entity_poly.pdbx_seq_one_letter_code
_entity_poly.pdbx_strand_id
1 'polypeptide(L)'
;MSKALSEIFIETQGKPFEHEGKLVSMGFTASVSKGQQVTLELISANSELEQGIEVSVDSRKGEVEFSEGKVKRPIFWTNFAPDQIPFVCYPKKQDGILRIWNVWCYPGEKEPNAWINNAGIVIEPISDSESILHCSNGYGDVDFSNLVFRVTIQS
;
A
#
# COMPACT_ATOMS: atom_id res chain seq x y z
N MET A 1 9.20 16.58 -21.49
CA MET A 1 8.87 16.17 -20.12
C MET A 1 8.55 14.68 -20.16
N SER A 2 9.08 13.90 -19.23
CA SER A 2 8.65 12.51 -19.05
C SER A 2 7.19 12.48 -18.58
N LYS A 3 6.44 11.44 -18.96
CA LYS A 3 5.08 11.21 -18.44
C LYS A 3 5.16 10.87 -16.96
N ALA A 4 4.19 11.36 -16.19
CA ALA A 4 4.04 10.94 -14.80
C ALA A 4 3.58 9.47 -14.72
N LEU A 5 3.92 8.77 -13.63
CA LEU A 5 3.54 7.36 -13.47
C LEU A 5 2.03 7.13 -13.58
N SER A 6 1.21 8.05 -13.06
CA SER A 6 -0.25 7.98 -13.14
C SER A 6 -0.77 8.03 -14.58
N GLU A 7 -0.13 8.79 -15.46
CA GLU A 7 -0.51 8.83 -16.88
C GLU A 7 -0.23 7.48 -17.55
N ILE A 8 0.90 6.87 -17.21
CA ILE A 8 1.25 5.54 -17.70
C ILE A 8 0.27 4.49 -17.14
N PHE A 9 -0.10 4.57 -15.86
CA PHE A 9 -1.14 3.69 -15.30
C PHE A 9 -2.48 3.85 -16.00
N ILE A 10 -2.86 5.04 -16.44
CA ILE A 10 -4.08 5.23 -17.25
C ILE A 10 -3.94 4.48 -18.59
N GLU A 11 -2.80 4.62 -19.27
CA GLU A 11 -2.53 3.96 -20.55
C GLU A 11 -2.49 2.42 -20.42
N THR A 12 -1.95 1.91 -19.32
CA THR A 12 -1.88 0.46 -19.04
C THR A 12 -3.14 -0.09 -18.38
N GLN A 13 -4.15 0.75 -18.13
CA GLN A 13 -5.38 0.40 -17.41
C GLN A 13 -5.10 -0.18 -16.01
N GLY A 14 -4.13 0.41 -15.31
CA GLY A 14 -3.71 0.07 -13.96
C GLY A 14 -2.79 -1.16 -13.88
N LYS A 15 -2.35 -1.70 -15.02
CA LYS A 15 -1.39 -2.82 -15.03
C LYS A 15 0.02 -2.34 -14.68
N PRO A 16 0.82 -3.16 -13.98
CA PRO A 16 2.22 -2.86 -13.73
C PRO A 16 3.01 -2.63 -15.02
N PHE A 17 4.04 -1.78 -14.95
CA PHE A 17 4.92 -1.48 -16.07
C PHE A 17 6.36 -1.25 -15.61
N GLU A 18 7.30 -1.37 -16.54
CA GLU A 18 8.72 -1.10 -16.25
C GLU A 18 9.01 0.41 -16.29
N HIS A 19 9.67 0.90 -15.24
CA HIS A 19 10.18 2.26 -15.12
C HIS A 19 11.60 2.17 -14.54
N GLU A 20 12.59 2.67 -15.28
CA GLU A 20 14.00 2.65 -14.86
C GLU A 20 14.50 1.27 -14.39
N GLY A 21 14.06 0.20 -15.08
CA GLY A 21 14.43 -1.18 -14.76
C GLY A 21 13.70 -1.79 -13.56
N LYS A 22 12.71 -1.10 -12.99
CA LYS A 22 11.87 -1.60 -11.90
C LYS A 22 10.44 -1.83 -12.38
N LEU A 23 9.81 -2.91 -11.95
CA LEU A 23 8.39 -3.15 -12.20
C LEU A 23 7.56 -2.36 -11.17
N VAL A 24 6.84 -1.35 -11.63
CA VAL A 24 6.05 -0.45 -10.76
C VAL A 24 4.57 -0.80 -10.84
N SER A 25 3.92 -0.85 -9.67
CA SER A 25 2.52 -1.20 -9.48
C SER A 25 1.75 -0.09 -8.75
N MET A 26 0.42 -0.03 -8.93
CA MET A 26 -0.43 0.90 -8.16
C MET A 26 -0.64 0.48 -6.69
N GLY A 27 -0.38 -0.79 -6.39
CA GLY A 27 -0.68 -1.40 -5.11
C GLY A 27 -0.20 -2.84 -5.07
N PHE A 28 0.05 -3.35 -3.87
CA PHE A 28 0.24 -4.77 -3.62
C PHE A 28 -1.11 -5.48 -3.58
N THR A 29 -1.16 -6.68 -4.13
CA THR A 29 -2.37 -7.51 -4.16
C THR A 29 -2.02 -8.94 -3.76
N ALA A 30 -2.78 -9.51 -2.83
CA ALA A 30 -2.62 -10.90 -2.42
C ALA A 30 -3.98 -11.56 -2.18
N SER A 31 -4.04 -12.88 -2.40
CA SER A 31 -5.16 -13.70 -1.95
C SER A 31 -5.10 -13.91 -0.45
N VAL A 32 -6.25 -13.80 0.22
CA VAL A 32 -6.37 -14.02 1.66
C VAL A 32 -7.63 -14.83 1.95
N SER A 33 -7.54 -15.74 2.92
CA SER A 33 -8.71 -16.44 3.44
C SER A 33 -9.32 -15.69 4.63
N LYS A 34 -10.54 -16.07 5.01
CA LYS A 34 -11.20 -15.51 6.19
C LYS A 34 -10.47 -15.96 7.46
N GLY A 35 -10.07 -14.99 8.28
CA GLY A 35 -9.23 -15.22 9.46
C GLY A 35 -7.73 -15.13 9.17
N GLN A 36 -7.32 -14.81 7.94
CA GLN A 36 -5.93 -14.67 7.55
C GLN A 36 -5.24 -13.57 8.35
N GLN A 37 -4.14 -13.89 9.00
CA GLN A 37 -3.30 -12.91 9.70
C GLN A 37 -2.31 -12.26 8.74
N VAL A 38 -2.21 -10.94 8.84
CA VAL A 38 -1.28 -10.10 8.08
C VAL A 38 -0.60 -9.15 9.05
N THR A 39 0.68 -8.86 8.83
CA THR A 39 1.43 -7.85 9.57
C THR A 39 2.04 -6.87 8.60
N LEU A 40 1.88 -5.58 8.87
CA LEU A 40 2.68 -4.52 8.26
C LEU A 40 3.79 -4.14 9.22
N GLU A 41 4.99 -3.94 8.69
CA GLU A 41 6.11 -3.41 9.46
C GLU A 41 6.70 -2.19 8.74
N LEU A 42 6.68 -1.03 9.39
CA LEU A 42 7.30 0.18 8.89
C LEU A 42 8.83 0.02 8.93
N ILE A 43 9.49 0.14 7.79
CA ILE A 43 10.96 0.10 7.68
C ILE A 43 11.51 1.52 7.68
N SER A 44 10.93 2.42 6.88
CA SER A 44 11.32 3.84 6.85
C SER A 44 10.25 4.72 6.20
N ALA A 45 10.18 5.98 6.61
CA ALA A 45 9.42 7.02 5.94
C ALA A 45 10.32 8.26 5.75
N ASN A 46 10.71 8.54 4.50
CA ASN A 46 11.65 9.60 4.15
C ASN A 46 10.97 10.61 3.22
N SER A 47 9.98 11.33 3.75
CA SER A 47 9.24 12.34 2.99
C SER A 47 8.93 13.53 3.89
N GLU A 48 8.88 14.73 3.31
CA GLU A 48 8.34 15.92 3.96
C GLU A 48 6.80 15.86 4.10
N LEU A 49 6.15 14.96 3.35
CA LEU A 49 4.72 14.75 3.40
C LEU A 49 4.37 13.67 4.43
N GLU A 50 3.24 13.85 5.10
CA GLU A 50 2.67 12.81 5.94
C GLU A 50 2.32 11.61 5.05
N GLN A 51 2.89 10.44 5.35
CA GLN A 51 2.68 9.20 4.60
C GLN A 51 1.83 8.23 5.42
N GLY A 52 1.07 7.40 4.72
CA GLY A 52 0.34 6.30 5.32
C GLY A 52 0.20 5.09 4.42
N ILE A 53 -0.28 4.00 5.00
CA ILE A 53 -0.56 2.74 4.31
C ILE A 53 -2.06 2.48 4.39
N GLU A 54 -2.75 2.46 3.26
CA GLU A 54 -4.17 2.07 3.22
C GLU A 54 -4.30 0.58 2.89
N VAL A 55 -5.22 -0.07 3.60
CA VAL A 55 -5.54 -1.48 3.40
C VAL A 55 -7.00 -1.65 2.98
N SER A 56 -7.23 -2.59 2.06
CA SER A 56 -8.56 -2.95 1.60
C SER A 56 -8.70 -4.45 1.38
N VAL A 57 -9.82 -5.01 1.85
CA VAL A 57 -10.25 -6.37 1.49
C VAL A 57 -11.48 -6.29 0.60
N ASP A 58 -11.47 -7.04 -0.52
CA ASP A 58 -12.55 -7.12 -1.51
C ASP A 58 -13.04 -5.76 -2.02
N SER A 59 -12.09 -4.87 -2.35
CA SER A 59 -12.39 -3.49 -2.75
C SER A 59 -13.26 -2.77 -1.71
N ARG A 60 -12.90 -2.94 -0.44
CA ARG A 60 -13.50 -2.30 0.75
C ARG A 60 -14.91 -2.83 1.06
N LYS A 61 -15.26 -4.00 0.52
CA LYS A 61 -16.49 -4.75 0.87
C LYS A 61 -16.25 -5.71 2.03
N GLY A 62 -15.03 -6.24 2.14
CA GLY A 62 -14.53 -6.96 3.31
C GLY A 62 -14.07 -6.00 4.40
N GLU A 63 -13.64 -6.57 5.50
CA GLU A 63 -13.16 -5.86 6.69
C GLU A 63 -11.80 -6.39 7.09
N VAL A 64 -11.06 -5.58 7.84
CA VAL A 64 -9.93 -6.04 8.64
C VAL A 64 -10.23 -5.78 10.10
N GLU A 65 -9.73 -6.65 10.97
CA GLU A 65 -9.92 -6.58 12.42
C GLU A 65 -8.62 -6.27 13.13
N PHE A 66 -8.72 -5.33 14.07
CA PHE A 66 -7.69 -4.97 15.05
C PHE A 66 -8.22 -5.26 16.46
N SER A 67 -7.40 -4.98 17.48
CA SER A 67 -7.82 -5.05 18.89
C SER A 67 -9.08 -4.22 19.18
N GLU A 68 -9.26 -3.09 18.50
CA GLU A 68 -10.35 -2.14 18.71
C GLU A 68 -11.61 -2.47 17.90
N GLY A 69 -11.54 -3.43 16.98
CA GLY A 69 -12.66 -3.91 16.18
C GLY A 69 -12.40 -3.93 14.67
N LYS A 70 -13.51 -4.00 13.91
CA LYS A 70 -13.49 -4.19 12.44
C LYS A 70 -13.70 -2.90 11.69
N VAL A 71 -12.89 -2.69 10.66
CA VAL A 71 -12.98 -1.52 9.77
C VAL A 71 -12.72 -1.91 8.31
N LYS A 72 -13.23 -1.11 7.37
CA LYS A 72 -13.18 -1.40 5.92
C LYS A 72 -12.06 -0.70 5.17
N ARG A 73 -11.53 0.39 5.73
CA ARG A 73 -10.59 1.32 5.08
C ARG A 73 -9.63 1.92 6.11
N PRO A 74 -8.88 1.11 6.88
CA PRO A 74 -7.89 1.69 7.76
C PRO A 74 -6.77 2.32 6.94
N ILE A 75 -6.31 3.47 7.42
CA ILE A 75 -5.08 4.11 6.97
C ILE A 75 -4.15 4.14 8.18
N PHE A 76 -2.95 3.62 8.01
CA PHE A 76 -1.91 3.65 9.03
C PHE A 76 -0.95 4.77 8.72
N TRP A 77 -1.10 5.88 9.42
CA TRP A 77 -0.21 7.03 9.29
C TRP A 77 1.10 6.80 10.05
N THR A 78 2.24 6.97 9.39
CA THR A 78 3.56 6.58 9.92
C THR A 78 4.03 7.40 11.11
N ASN A 79 3.42 8.55 11.35
CA ASN A 79 3.66 9.42 12.51
C ASN A 79 2.94 8.97 13.79
N PHE A 80 1.91 8.13 13.70
CA PHE A 80 1.09 7.71 14.84
C PHE A 80 1.01 6.20 15.01
N ALA A 81 1.18 5.44 13.93
CA ALA A 81 1.10 3.99 13.98
C ALA A 81 2.33 3.38 14.66
N PRO A 82 2.18 2.25 15.39
CA PRO A 82 3.32 1.47 15.83
C PRO A 82 4.07 0.90 14.62
N ASP A 83 5.36 0.60 14.80
CA ASP A 83 6.20 0.04 13.73
C ASP A 83 5.66 -1.28 13.19
N GLN A 84 4.97 -2.08 14.01
CA GLN A 84 4.33 -3.33 13.61
C GLN A 84 2.82 -3.28 13.82
N ILE A 85 2.08 -3.65 12.79
CA ILE A 85 0.63 -3.50 12.72
C ILE A 85 0.03 -4.85 12.29
N PRO A 86 -0.27 -5.74 13.25
CA PRO A 86 -0.98 -6.98 12.96
C PRO A 86 -2.48 -6.71 12.74
N PHE A 87 -3.08 -7.41 11.78
CA PHE A 87 -4.52 -7.43 11.57
C PHE A 87 -5.00 -8.74 10.95
N VAL A 88 -6.31 -8.98 11.06
CA VAL A 88 -6.96 -10.17 10.52
C VAL A 88 -7.89 -9.79 9.37
N CYS A 89 -7.78 -10.47 8.23
CA CYS A 89 -8.64 -10.23 7.07
C CYS A 89 -9.97 -10.98 7.16
N TYR A 90 -11.05 -10.27 6.84
CA TYR A 90 -12.41 -10.80 6.73
C TYR A 90 -12.99 -10.49 5.34
N PRO A 91 -12.69 -11.30 4.32
CA PRO A 91 -13.33 -11.19 3.01
C PRO A 91 -14.83 -11.56 3.08
N LYS A 92 -15.57 -11.22 2.02
CA LYS A 92 -17.01 -11.52 1.92
C LYS A 92 -17.30 -13.01 1.78
N LYS A 93 -16.37 -13.75 1.18
CA LYS A 93 -16.43 -15.21 1.01
C LYS A 93 -15.34 -15.86 1.85
N GLN A 94 -15.14 -17.17 1.69
CA GLN A 94 -14.05 -17.87 2.34
C GLN A 94 -12.69 -17.29 1.93
N ASP A 95 -12.54 -16.97 0.64
CA ASP A 95 -11.36 -16.34 0.08
C ASP A 95 -11.71 -14.98 -0.53
N GLY A 96 -10.75 -14.07 -0.54
CA GLY A 96 -10.88 -12.75 -1.13
C GLY A 96 -9.54 -12.15 -1.47
N ILE A 97 -9.56 -10.85 -1.77
CA ILE A 97 -8.38 -10.13 -2.25
C ILE A 97 -8.04 -8.99 -1.28
N LEU A 98 -6.85 -9.07 -0.72
CA LEU A 98 -6.19 -7.99 0.00
C LEU A 98 -5.51 -7.05 -1.01
N ARG A 99 -5.67 -5.75 -0.80
CA ARG A 99 -4.93 -4.70 -1.50
C ARG A 99 -4.32 -3.74 -0.48
N ILE A 100 -3.08 -3.34 -0.74
CA ILE A 100 -2.33 -2.41 0.10
C ILE A 100 -1.66 -1.37 -0.80
N TRP A 101 -1.73 -0.09 -0.44
CA TRP A 101 -1.04 0.98 -1.17
C TRP A 101 -0.63 2.12 -0.25
N ASN A 102 0.34 2.94 -0.70
CA ASN A 102 0.72 4.16 0.00
C ASN A 102 -0.25 5.30 -0.27
N VAL A 103 -0.46 6.13 0.75
CA VAL A 103 -1.22 7.38 0.68
C VAL A 103 -0.42 8.51 1.31
N TRP A 104 -0.75 9.76 0.99
CA TRP A 104 -0.10 10.92 1.60
C TRP A 104 -1.01 12.14 1.69
N CYS A 105 -0.67 13.10 2.54
CA CYS A 105 -1.33 14.41 2.62
C CYS A 105 -0.35 15.53 2.26
N TYR A 106 -0.83 16.50 1.47
CA TYR A 106 -0.10 17.78 1.34
C TYR A 106 -0.20 18.60 2.63
N PRO A 107 0.76 19.48 2.92
CA PRO A 107 0.70 20.34 4.10
C PRO A 107 -0.61 21.14 4.15
N GLY A 108 -1.39 20.96 5.22
CA GLY A 108 -2.68 21.64 5.42
C GLY A 108 -3.89 20.93 4.80
N GLU A 109 -3.69 19.86 4.02
CA GLU A 109 -4.77 18.99 3.56
C GLU A 109 -5.13 17.95 4.62
N LYS A 110 -6.39 17.51 4.60
CA LYS A 110 -6.90 16.46 5.50
C LYS A 110 -7.26 15.17 4.78
N GLU A 111 -7.42 15.24 3.46
CA GLU A 111 -7.83 14.09 2.66
C GLU A 111 -6.59 13.40 2.08
N PRO A 112 -6.49 12.06 2.23
CA PRO A 112 -5.36 11.31 1.69
C PRO A 112 -5.41 11.28 0.16
N ASN A 113 -4.26 11.52 -0.46
CA ASN A 113 -4.03 11.35 -1.89
C ASN A 113 -3.47 9.95 -2.17
N ALA A 114 -3.80 9.40 -3.35
CA ALA A 114 -3.32 8.11 -3.83
C ALA A 114 -3.31 8.08 -5.36
N TRP A 115 -2.39 7.30 -5.95
CA TRP A 115 -2.37 6.95 -7.39
C TRP A 115 -2.26 8.11 -8.40
N ILE A 116 -1.95 9.32 -7.95
CA ILE A 116 -1.76 10.49 -8.79
C ILE A 116 -0.27 10.80 -8.99
N ASN A 117 0.05 11.50 -10.08
CA ASN A 117 1.39 11.94 -10.44
C ASN A 117 2.41 10.78 -10.42
N ASN A 118 3.49 10.90 -9.65
CA ASN A 118 4.58 9.94 -9.58
C ASN A 118 4.39 8.89 -8.47
N ALA A 119 3.15 8.67 -8.00
CA ALA A 119 2.88 7.62 -7.04
C ALA A 119 2.98 6.23 -7.67
N GLY A 120 3.68 5.32 -6.98
CA GLY A 120 3.86 3.95 -7.44
C GLY A 120 4.62 3.11 -6.42
N ILE A 121 4.52 1.79 -6.56
CA ILE A 121 5.10 0.83 -5.62
C ILE A 121 5.94 -0.18 -6.39
N VAL A 122 7.17 -0.37 -5.96
CA VAL A 122 8.02 -1.49 -6.35
C VAL A 122 7.91 -2.56 -5.27
N ILE A 123 7.54 -3.77 -5.67
CA ILE A 123 7.36 -4.90 -4.77
C ILE A 123 8.61 -5.78 -4.87
N GLU A 124 9.30 -5.97 -3.76
CA GLU A 124 10.46 -6.85 -3.61
C GLU A 124 10.02 -8.11 -2.83
N PRO A 125 9.81 -9.25 -3.51
CA PRO A 125 9.49 -10.50 -2.84
C PRO A 125 10.69 -11.01 -2.03
N ILE A 126 10.48 -11.33 -0.76
CA ILE A 126 11.50 -11.92 0.13
C ILE A 126 11.26 -13.43 0.27
N SER A 127 10.01 -13.84 0.37
CA SER A 127 9.56 -15.24 0.40
C SER A 127 8.11 -15.34 -0.11
N ASP A 128 7.53 -16.54 -0.09
CA ASP A 128 6.13 -16.76 -0.50
C ASP A 128 5.12 -15.99 0.39
N SER A 129 5.49 -15.66 1.62
CA SER A 129 4.66 -14.98 2.60
C SER A 129 5.10 -13.55 2.91
N GLU A 130 6.23 -13.10 2.36
CA GLU A 130 6.86 -11.84 2.74
C GLU A 130 7.29 -11.01 1.54
N SER A 131 6.99 -9.72 1.56
CA SER A 131 7.45 -8.76 0.57
C SER A 131 7.77 -7.41 1.20
N ILE A 132 8.77 -6.72 0.66
CA ILE A 132 9.08 -5.32 0.98
C ILE A 132 8.52 -4.45 -0.14
N LEU A 133 7.77 -3.42 0.24
CA LEU A 133 7.16 -2.47 -0.68
C LEU A 133 7.91 -1.15 -0.58
N HIS A 134 8.45 -0.70 -1.71
CA HIS A 134 9.17 0.56 -1.86
C HIS A 134 8.28 1.54 -2.62
N CYS A 135 7.83 2.59 -1.96
CA CYS A 135 6.76 3.46 -2.43
C CYS A 135 7.29 4.86 -2.76
N SER A 136 6.97 5.33 -3.95
CA SER A 136 7.03 6.74 -4.32
C SER A 136 5.71 7.39 -3.97
N ASN A 137 5.76 8.57 -3.34
CA ASN A 137 4.58 9.42 -3.24
C ASN A 137 4.38 10.17 -4.57
N GLY A 138 3.25 10.87 -4.71
CA GLY A 138 2.94 11.62 -5.93
C GLY A 138 3.54 13.03 -5.99
N TYR A 139 4.50 13.38 -5.15
CA TYR A 139 5.07 14.73 -5.07
C TYR A 139 6.53 14.76 -5.48
N GLY A 140 6.86 15.64 -6.43
CA GLY A 140 8.20 15.75 -6.98
C GLY A 140 8.55 14.59 -7.92
N ASP A 141 9.83 14.26 -7.96
CA ASP A 141 10.36 13.17 -8.79
C ASP A 141 10.02 11.80 -8.19
N VAL A 142 10.14 10.74 -9.00
CA VAL A 142 9.91 9.36 -8.53
C VAL A 142 10.98 9.00 -7.50
N ASP A 143 10.56 8.69 -6.27
CA ASP A 143 11.45 8.28 -5.20
C ASP A 143 10.83 7.17 -4.35
N PHE A 144 11.20 5.92 -4.67
CA PHE A 144 10.70 4.74 -3.97
C PHE A 144 11.19 4.60 -2.52
N SER A 145 12.01 5.52 -2.02
CA SER A 145 12.43 5.56 -0.61
C SER A 145 11.49 6.40 0.28
N ASN A 146 10.50 7.08 -0.30
CA ASN A 146 9.58 7.94 0.46
C ASN A 146 8.84 7.16 1.56
N LEU A 147 8.44 5.93 1.27
CA LEU A 147 7.86 5.02 2.25
C LEU A 147 8.29 3.59 1.91
N VAL A 148 8.88 2.90 2.89
CA VAL A 148 9.29 1.50 2.78
C VAL A 148 8.67 0.73 3.93
N PHE A 149 7.97 -0.35 3.62
CA PHE A 149 7.37 -1.22 4.64
C PHE A 149 7.33 -2.67 4.16
N ARG A 150 7.34 -3.59 5.12
CA ARG A 150 7.21 -5.02 4.91
C ARG A 150 5.76 -5.44 5.08
N VAL A 151 5.34 -6.39 4.26
CA VAL A 151 4.07 -7.11 4.38
C VAL A 151 4.37 -8.58 4.61
N THR A 152 3.82 -9.13 5.69
CA THR A 152 3.90 -10.57 5.99
C THR A 152 2.50 -11.15 6.06
N ILE A 153 2.22 -12.16 5.25
CA ILE A 153 0.95 -12.92 5.25
C ILE A 153 1.24 -14.30 5.84
N GLN A 154 0.74 -14.56 7.04
CA GLN A 154 1.01 -15.83 7.71
C GLN A 154 0.35 -17.00 6.96
N SER A 155 0.87 -18.21 7.07
CA SER A 155 0.27 -19.39 6.42
C SER A 155 -0.88 -19.96 7.23
#